data_AF-A0A8K0VTI9-F1
#
_entry.id   AF-A0A8K0VTI9-F1
#
_cell.length_a   1.000
_cell.length_b   1.000
_cell.length_c   1.000
_cell.angle_alpha   90.00
_cell.angle_beta   90.00
_cell.angle_gamma   90.00
#
_symmetry.space_group_name_H-M   'P 1'
#
loop_
_entity.id
_entity.type
_entity.pdbx_description
1 polymer ?
#
loop_
_entity_poly.entity_id
_entity_poly.type
_entity_poly.pdbx_seq_one_letter_code
_entity_poly.pdbx_strand_id
1 'polypeptide(L)'
;MDKNGRWTVKLQVWRTDKDAHVDWTLLDSNGNEAGKGSAASSNKADVQFYVESKYRPLEHMMPYGVNGFLTGWTKFDDTRVKFEIQKEMVGCPLINTRGVWLIPDPCKPYMWTENRLESKMFEVNTCWQNCKNEQDRKLLPSDMNCNDLNDADWYDRDGKQHRDFECYWKGF
;
A
#
# COMPACT_ATOMS: atom_id res chain seq x y z
N MET A 1 -16.90 -8.51 13.03
CA MET A 1 -16.39 -7.52 12.05
C MET A 1 -16.15 -8.25 10.74
N ASP A 2 -16.43 -7.63 9.59
CA ASP A 2 -16.17 -8.25 8.29
C ASP A 2 -14.68 -8.13 7.93
N LYS A 3 -13.95 -9.24 8.05
CA LYS A 3 -12.54 -9.32 7.65
C LYS A 3 -12.32 -9.09 6.15
N ASN A 4 -13.38 -9.26 5.35
CA ASN A 4 -13.38 -8.98 3.92
C ASN A 4 -13.88 -7.56 3.59
N GLY A 5 -14.09 -6.73 4.61
CA GLY A 5 -14.42 -5.34 4.46
C GLY A 5 -13.21 -4.49 4.05
N ARG A 6 -13.42 -3.17 4.01
CA ARG A 6 -12.35 -2.19 3.80
C ARG A 6 -11.46 -2.11 5.05
N TRP A 7 -10.17 -2.22 4.84
CA TRP A 7 -9.12 -1.93 5.80
C TRP A 7 -8.46 -0.62 5.40
N THR A 8 -8.27 0.29 6.36
CA THR A 8 -7.68 1.60 6.11
C THR A 8 -6.38 1.70 6.87
N VAL A 9 -5.30 2.09 6.22
CA VAL A 9 -4.05 2.45 6.87
C VAL A 9 -3.88 3.96 6.85
N LYS A 10 -3.66 4.54 8.02
CA LYS A 10 -3.21 5.93 8.15
C LYS A 10 -1.69 5.92 8.22
N LEU A 11 -1.04 6.71 7.38
CA LEU A 11 0.41 6.86 7.35
C LEU A 11 0.82 8.26 7.75
N GLN A 12 1.92 8.33 8.48
CA GLN A 12 2.68 9.55 8.73
C GLN A 12 4.09 9.30 8.22
N VAL A 13 4.46 10.00 7.17
CA VAL A 13 5.77 9.89 6.54
C VAL A 13 6.53 11.17 6.81
N TRP A 14 7.80 11.06 7.21
CA TRP A 14 8.67 12.22 7.25
C TRP A 14 10.09 11.91 6.83
N ARG A 15 10.75 12.91 6.25
CA ARG A 15 12.14 12.77 5.79
C ARG A 15 12.96 14.03 5.97
N THR A 16 14.26 13.79 6.05
CA THR A 16 15.35 14.75 5.89
C THR A 16 16.24 14.28 4.74
N ASP A 17 17.34 14.98 4.48
CA ASP A 17 18.33 14.51 3.50
C ASP A 17 19.12 13.26 3.96
N LYS A 18 19.01 12.88 5.25
CA LYS A 18 19.79 11.79 5.86
C LYS A 18 18.96 10.60 6.27
N ASP A 19 17.73 10.86 6.70
CA ASP A 19 16.86 9.87 7.35
C ASP A 19 15.43 9.99 6.83
N ALA A 20 14.73 8.87 6.76
CA ALA A 20 13.32 8.81 6.44
C ALA A 20 12.61 7.83 7.37
N HIS A 21 11.34 8.12 7.65
CA HIS A 21 10.53 7.41 8.61
C HIS A 21 9.10 7.27 8.11
N VAL A 22 8.47 6.19 8.57
CA VAL A 22 7.06 5.88 8.32
C VAL A 22 6.46 5.35 9.62
N ASP A 23 5.45 6.04 10.13
CA ASP A 23 4.54 5.51 11.13
C ASP A 23 3.22 5.13 10.46
N TRP A 24 2.61 4.05 10.91
CA TRP A 24 1.34 3.60 10.36
C TRP A 24 0.39 3.09 11.45
N THR A 25 -0.91 3.32 11.23
CA THR A 25 -2.00 2.77 12.03
C THR A 25 -3.02 2.12 11.10
N LEU A 26 -3.26 0.82 11.29
CA LEU A 26 -4.27 0.06 10.57
C LEU A 26 -5.60 0.16 11.31
N LEU A 27 -6.67 0.46 10.59
CA LEU A 27 -8.04 0.48 11.03
C LEU A 27 -8.85 -0.61 10.33
N ASP A 28 -9.78 -1.22 11.07
CA ASP A 28 -10.74 -2.15 10.49
C ASP A 28 -11.91 -1.45 9.78
N SER A 29 -12.82 -2.26 9.23
CA SER A 29 -14.01 -1.81 8.52
C SER A 29 -15.00 -1.00 9.38
N ASN A 30 -14.86 -1.03 10.70
CA ASN A 30 -15.64 -0.24 11.65
C ASN A 30 -14.87 1.00 12.16
N GLY A 31 -13.65 1.25 11.67
CA GLY A 31 -12.79 2.35 12.08
C GLY A 31 -12.02 2.13 13.38
N ASN A 32 -11.98 0.91 13.92
CA ASN A 32 -11.21 0.62 15.15
C ASN A 32 -9.75 0.31 14.83
N GLU A 33 -8.83 0.75 15.69
CA GLU A 33 -7.41 0.38 15.60
C GLU A 33 -7.27 -1.15 15.62
N ALA A 34 -6.66 -1.67 14.56
CA ALA A 34 -6.40 -3.07 14.35
C ALA A 34 -4.90 -3.39 14.33
N GLY A 35 -4.03 -2.39 14.30
CA GLY A 35 -2.59 -2.57 14.34
C GLY A 35 -1.87 -1.23 14.19
N LYS A 36 -0.60 -1.19 14.58
CA LYS A 36 0.29 -0.06 14.32
C LYS A 36 1.74 -0.51 14.25
N GLY A 37 2.57 0.37 13.70
CA GLY A 37 4.01 0.18 13.63
C GLY A 37 4.72 1.41 13.12
N SER A 38 6.04 1.33 13.16
CA SER A 38 6.96 2.37 12.73
C SER A 38 8.15 1.71 12.04
N ALA A 39 8.68 2.35 11.01
CA ALA A 39 9.92 1.97 10.37
C ALA A 39 10.74 3.21 10.04
N ALA A 40 12.05 3.03 10.02
CA ALA A 40 12.98 4.10 9.71
C ALA A 40 14.14 3.55 8.89
N SER A 41 14.74 4.42 8.10
CA SER A 41 15.98 4.13 7.40
C SER A 41 16.92 5.31 7.50
N SER A 42 18.20 4.99 7.63
CA SER A 42 19.32 5.92 7.54
C SER A 42 20.21 5.46 6.38
N ASN A 43 21.04 6.36 5.84
CA ASN A 43 21.98 6.06 4.75
C ASN A 43 21.35 5.76 3.39
N LYS A 44 20.29 6.48 3.02
CA LYS A 44 19.74 6.47 1.64
C LYS A 44 19.09 5.15 1.19
N ALA A 45 18.94 4.17 2.08
CA ALA A 45 18.21 2.94 1.79
C ALA A 45 16.69 3.16 1.92
N ASP A 46 15.88 2.50 1.11
CA ASP A 46 14.42 2.57 1.19
C ASP A 46 13.91 2.11 2.57
N VAL A 47 12.84 2.75 3.08
CA VAL A 47 12.20 2.32 4.32
C VAL A 47 11.24 1.17 3.99
N GLN A 48 11.46 0.01 4.59
CA GLN A 48 10.56 -1.14 4.47
C GLN A 48 9.75 -1.31 5.74
N PHE A 49 8.44 -1.58 5.58
CA PHE A 49 7.54 -1.84 6.69
C PHE A 49 6.50 -2.89 6.33
N TYR A 50 5.85 -3.46 7.34
CA TYR A 50 4.83 -4.48 7.16
C TYR A 50 3.58 -4.13 7.95
N VAL A 51 2.45 -4.05 7.25
CA VAL A 51 1.15 -3.73 7.82
C VAL A 51 0.35 -5.01 8.00
N GLU A 52 -0.07 -5.26 9.24
CA GLU A 52 -0.89 -6.42 9.62
C GLU A 52 -1.80 -6.07 10.79
N SER A 53 -2.90 -6.81 10.93
CA SER A 53 -3.72 -6.74 12.13
C SER A 53 -3.04 -7.47 13.31
N LYS A 54 -3.07 -6.89 14.50
CA LYS A 54 -2.46 -7.43 15.73
C LYS A 54 -3.48 -7.49 16.86
N TYR A 55 -3.32 -8.47 17.76
CA TYR A 55 -4.10 -8.60 19.00
C TYR A 55 -5.62 -8.74 18.82
N ARG A 56 -6.08 -9.51 17.82
CA ARG A 56 -7.50 -9.76 17.57
C ARG A 56 -7.77 -11.25 17.33
N PRO A 57 -9.02 -11.72 17.56
CA PRO A 57 -9.44 -13.06 17.13
C PRO A 57 -9.24 -13.25 15.62
N LEU A 58 -8.93 -14.49 15.20
CA LEU A 58 -8.57 -14.81 13.81
C LEU A 58 -9.67 -14.43 12.81
N GLU A 59 -10.93 -14.60 13.19
CA GLU A 59 -12.11 -14.21 12.41
C GLU A 59 -12.22 -12.69 12.20
N HIS A 60 -11.51 -11.90 13.01
CA HIS A 60 -11.47 -10.44 13.01
C HIS A 60 -10.10 -9.91 12.57
N MET A 61 -9.19 -10.76 12.08
CA MET A 61 -7.91 -10.34 11.55
C MET A 61 -8.01 -10.01 10.06
N MET A 62 -7.16 -9.09 9.61
CA MET A 62 -6.96 -8.83 8.20
C MET A 62 -6.49 -10.13 7.54
N PRO A 63 -7.10 -10.56 6.42
CA PRO A 63 -6.88 -11.89 5.87
C PRO A 63 -5.48 -12.09 5.24
N TYR A 64 -4.66 -11.05 5.23
CA TYR A 64 -3.31 -11.01 4.69
C TYR A 64 -2.55 -9.85 5.32
N GLY A 65 -1.23 -9.78 5.14
CA GLY A 65 -0.45 -8.58 5.41
C GLY A 65 -0.07 -7.83 4.14
N VAL A 66 0.51 -6.65 4.31
CA VAL A 66 0.90 -5.75 3.23
C VAL A 66 2.32 -5.27 3.45
N ASN A 67 3.19 -5.52 2.46
CA ASN A 67 4.52 -4.92 2.45
C ASN A 67 4.41 -3.47 1.99
N GLY A 68 5.05 -2.58 2.72
CA GLY A 68 5.15 -1.16 2.41
C GLY A 68 6.60 -0.75 2.15
N PHE A 69 6.80 0.13 1.17
CA PHE A 69 8.11 0.64 0.79
C PHE A 69 8.05 2.15 0.58
N LEU A 70 8.77 2.93 1.39
CA LEU A 70 9.06 4.33 1.08
C LEU A 70 10.33 4.40 0.25
N THR A 71 10.20 4.81 -0.99
CA THR A 71 11.28 4.80 -1.98
C THR A 71 11.56 6.20 -2.51
N GLY A 72 12.76 6.40 -3.04
CA GLY A 72 13.14 7.67 -3.68
C GLY A 72 13.35 8.84 -2.73
N TRP A 73 13.16 8.64 -1.42
CA TRP A 73 13.11 9.71 -0.40
C TRP A 73 14.36 10.59 -0.30
N THR A 74 15.50 10.12 -0.81
CA THR A 74 16.73 10.92 -0.91
C THR A 74 16.58 12.15 -1.79
N LYS A 75 15.62 12.13 -2.71
CA LYS A 75 15.18 13.27 -3.52
C LYS A 75 13.70 13.49 -3.22
N PHE A 76 13.39 14.62 -2.60
CA PHE A 76 12.04 14.93 -2.16
C PHE A 76 10.99 14.72 -3.28
N ASP A 77 11.31 15.19 -4.48
CA ASP A 77 10.46 15.10 -5.67
C ASP A 77 10.22 13.68 -6.21
N ASP A 78 11.07 12.72 -5.84
CA ASP A 78 10.96 11.31 -6.24
C ASP A 78 10.31 10.44 -5.14
N THR A 79 9.97 11.04 -3.99
CA THR A 79 9.47 10.29 -2.82
C THR A 79 8.09 9.69 -3.09
N ARG A 80 7.97 8.37 -2.93
CA ARG A 80 6.72 7.63 -3.13
C ARG A 80 6.61 6.44 -2.19
N VAL A 81 5.38 6.00 -1.91
CA VAL A 81 5.11 4.78 -1.16
C VAL A 81 4.49 3.72 -2.07
N LYS A 82 5.06 2.51 -2.01
CA LYS A 82 4.50 1.31 -2.63
C LYS A 82 3.85 0.44 -1.57
N PHE A 83 2.71 -0.15 -1.89
CA PHE A 83 2.11 -1.23 -1.11
C PHE A 83 1.96 -2.49 -1.97
N GLU A 84 2.31 -3.65 -1.41
CA GLU A 84 2.15 -4.96 -2.03
C GLU A 84 1.37 -5.90 -1.11
N ILE A 85 0.20 -6.32 -1.56
CA ILE A 85 -0.65 -7.26 -0.82
C ILE A 85 0.00 -8.65 -0.84
N GLN A 86 0.29 -9.21 0.34
CA GLN A 86 0.88 -10.54 0.50
C GLN A 86 -0.19 -11.63 0.45
N LYS A 87 -1.02 -11.58 -0.61
CA LYS A 87 -2.00 -12.61 -0.95
C LYS A 87 -2.10 -12.74 -2.46
N GLU A 88 -2.03 -13.97 -2.92
CA GLU A 88 -2.13 -14.31 -4.33
C GLU A 88 -3.58 -14.27 -4.80
N MET A 89 -3.78 -13.72 -6.01
CA MET A 89 -5.05 -13.79 -6.71
C MET A 89 -5.11 -15.09 -7.54
N VAL A 90 -5.52 -16.18 -6.88
CA VAL A 90 -5.64 -17.50 -7.52
C VAL A 90 -6.57 -17.41 -8.73
N GLY A 91 -6.15 -17.98 -9.87
CA GLY A 91 -6.90 -17.91 -11.13
C GLY A 91 -6.58 -16.68 -12.00
N CYS A 92 -5.70 -15.78 -11.53
CA CYS A 92 -5.29 -14.56 -12.22
C CYS A 92 -3.76 -14.55 -12.44
N PRO A 93 -3.24 -15.28 -13.44
CA PRO A 93 -1.80 -15.38 -13.69
C PRO A 93 -1.21 -14.06 -14.19
N LEU A 94 0.08 -13.84 -13.95
CA LEU A 94 0.79 -12.69 -14.51
C LEU A 94 0.77 -12.71 -16.04
N ILE A 95 0.79 -11.53 -16.66
CA ILE A 95 0.94 -11.36 -18.10
C ILE A 95 2.30 -10.73 -18.35
N ASN A 96 3.10 -11.29 -19.27
CA ASN A 96 4.36 -10.68 -19.66
C ASN A 96 4.16 -9.50 -20.63
N THR A 97 5.22 -8.78 -20.95
CA THR A 97 5.21 -7.60 -21.84
C THR A 97 4.73 -7.89 -23.26
N ARG A 98 4.56 -9.16 -23.64
CA ARG A 98 4.04 -9.61 -24.95
C ARG A 98 2.59 -10.08 -24.89
N GLY A 99 1.90 -9.87 -23.77
CA GLY A 99 0.51 -10.32 -23.59
C GLY A 99 0.40 -11.84 -23.34
N VAL A 100 1.50 -12.53 -23.03
CA VAL A 100 1.49 -13.98 -22.79
C VAL A 100 1.36 -14.24 -21.30
N TRP A 101 0.42 -15.13 -20.94
CA TRP A 101 0.21 -15.61 -19.58
C TRP A 101 1.44 -16.35 -19.07
N LEU A 102 2.02 -15.84 -17.98
CA LEU A 102 3.05 -16.50 -17.19
C LEU A 102 2.35 -17.44 -16.22
N ILE A 103 2.02 -18.63 -16.72
CA ILE A 103 1.52 -19.73 -15.88
C ILE A 103 2.75 -20.43 -15.29
N PRO A 104 2.81 -20.69 -13.97
CA PRO A 104 1.74 -20.60 -12.98
C PRO A 104 1.76 -19.35 -12.08
N ASP A 105 2.63 -18.36 -12.32
CA ASP A 105 2.89 -17.27 -11.36
C ASP A 105 1.63 -16.44 -11.07
N PRO A 106 1.05 -16.56 -9.86
CA PRO A 106 -0.17 -15.86 -9.51
C PRO A 106 0.13 -14.38 -9.28
N CYS A 107 -0.77 -13.52 -9.74
CA CYS A 107 -0.64 -12.08 -9.55
C CYS A 107 -0.87 -11.71 -8.07
N LYS A 108 -0.05 -10.77 -7.57
CA LYS A 108 -0.24 -10.13 -6.26
C LYS A 108 -0.65 -8.66 -6.45
N PRO A 109 -1.76 -8.21 -5.85
CA PRO A 109 -2.17 -6.82 -5.94
C PRO A 109 -1.13 -5.85 -5.37
N TYR A 110 -1.00 -4.68 -5.97
CA TYR A 110 -0.13 -3.62 -5.47
C TYR A 110 -0.68 -2.23 -5.83
N MET A 111 -0.16 -1.21 -5.15
CA MET A 111 -0.41 0.18 -5.49
C MET A 111 0.84 1.04 -5.26
N TRP A 112 0.93 2.15 -5.98
CA TRP A 112 1.94 3.18 -5.82
C TRP A 112 1.27 4.54 -5.64
N THR A 113 1.58 5.27 -4.56
CA THR A 113 1.22 6.69 -4.44
C THR A 113 1.92 7.48 -5.53
N GLU A 114 1.38 8.58 -6.03
CA GLU A 114 2.14 9.52 -6.88
C GLU A 114 3.40 10.09 -6.19
N ASN A 115 4.33 10.63 -6.97
CA ASN A 115 5.41 11.47 -6.44
C ASN A 115 5.00 12.93 -6.40
N ARG A 116 5.71 13.75 -5.62
CA ARG A 116 5.38 15.17 -5.40
C ARG A 116 5.18 15.97 -6.69
N LEU A 117 6.03 15.75 -7.71
CA LEU A 117 5.92 16.46 -8.99
C LEU A 117 4.85 15.88 -9.93
N GLU A 118 4.13 14.83 -9.51
CA GLU A 118 3.15 14.08 -10.29
C GLU A 118 3.71 13.54 -11.63
N SER A 119 5.03 13.53 -11.80
CA SER A 119 5.71 13.01 -12.98
C SER A 119 5.65 11.47 -13.05
N LYS A 120 5.28 10.83 -11.94
CA LYS A 120 4.95 9.42 -11.84
C LYS A 120 3.54 9.27 -11.27
N MET A 121 2.62 8.85 -12.13
CA MET A 121 1.20 8.70 -11.79
C MET A 121 0.94 7.66 -10.70
N PHE A 122 -0.13 7.89 -9.93
CA PHE A 122 -0.75 6.88 -9.08
C PHE A 122 -1.04 5.61 -9.89
N GLU A 123 -0.66 4.45 -9.34
CA GLU A 123 -0.86 3.16 -10.00
C GLU A 123 -1.55 2.19 -9.06
N VAL A 124 -2.58 1.51 -9.55
CA VAL A 124 -3.26 0.43 -8.83
C VAL A 124 -3.35 -0.76 -9.75
N ASN A 125 -2.90 -1.91 -9.25
CA ASN A 125 -3.06 -3.18 -9.91
C ASN A 125 -3.70 -4.16 -8.93
N THR A 126 -4.98 -4.47 -9.15
CA THR A 126 -5.71 -5.43 -8.32
C THR A 126 -5.71 -6.84 -8.88
N CYS A 127 -4.91 -7.11 -9.92
CA CYS A 127 -4.92 -8.34 -10.70
C CYS A 127 -6.24 -8.61 -11.47
N TRP A 128 -7.24 -7.74 -11.36
CA TRP A 128 -8.59 -7.91 -11.93
C TRP A 128 -8.57 -8.25 -13.44
N GLN A 129 -7.77 -7.50 -14.21
CA GLN A 129 -7.63 -7.67 -15.65
C GLN A 129 -6.95 -8.99 -16.07
N ASN A 130 -6.25 -9.63 -15.14
CA ASN A 130 -5.50 -10.86 -15.38
C ASN A 130 -6.36 -12.12 -15.10
N CYS A 131 -7.55 -11.95 -14.54
CA CYS A 131 -8.40 -13.08 -14.18
C CYS A 131 -9.18 -13.62 -15.39
N LYS A 132 -9.08 -14.93 -15.62
CA LYS A 132 -9.79 -15.63 -16.71
C LYS A 132 -11.30 -15.68 -16.49
N ASN A 133 -11.71 -15.97 -15.25
CA ASN A 133 -13.11 -16.10 -14.90
C ASN A 133 -13.54 -14.98 -13.97
N GLU A 134 -14.83 -14.64 -14.02
CA GLU A 134 -15.40 -13.63 -13.15
C GLU A 134 -15.38 -14.06 -11.68
N GLN A 135 -15.50 -15.36 -11.37
CA GLN A 135 -15.45 -15.84 -9.99
C GLN A 135 -14.08 -15.63 -9.33
N ASP A 136 -13.01 -15.54 -10.11
CA ASP A 136 -11.64 -15.35 -9.62
C ASP A 136 -11.32 -13.87 -9.36
N ARG A 137 -12.18 -12.97 -9.86
CA ARG A 137 -12.03 -11.51 -9.73
C ARG A 137 -12.49 -11.04 -8.35
N LYS A 138 -11.63 -11.20 -7.34
CA LYS A 138 -11.98 -10.90 -5.94
C LYS A 138 -11.83 -9.44 -5.53
N LEU A 139 -11.11 -8.63 -6.32
CA LEU A 139 -10.76 -7.26 -5.95
C LEU A 139 -10.89 -6.31 -7.14
N LEU A 140 -11.91 -5.44 -7.11
CA LEU A 140 -12.09 -4.40 -8.14
C LEU A 140 -11.00 -3.34 -8.03
N PRO A 141 -10.63 -2.66 -9.13
CA PRO A 141 -9.72 -1.52 -9.06
C PRO A 141 -10.13 -0.46 -8.02
N SER A 142 -11.43 -0.23 -7.82
CA SER A 142 -11.96 0.72 -6.82
C SER A 142 -11.82 0.26 -5.37
N ASP A 143 -11.51 -1.03 -5.14
CA ASP A 143 -11.36 -1.61 -3.81
C ASP A 143 -9.98 -1.31 -3.19
N MET A 144 -9.08 -0.65 -3.91
CA MET A 144 -7.77 -0.20 -3.46
C MET A 144 -7.54 1.27 -3.83
N ASN A 145 -7.14 2.12 -2.89
CA ASN A 145 -6.77 3.51 -3.20
C ASN A 145 -5.92 4.16 -2.09
N CYS A 146 -5.37 5.33 -2.37
CA CYS A 146 -4.78 6.25 -1.40
C CYS A 146 -5.34 7.67 -1.60
N ASN A 147 -5.25 8.52 -0.58
CA ASN A 147 -5.39 9.96 -0.79
C ASN A 147 -4.33 10.43 -1.79
N ASP A 148 -4.74 11.31 -2.70
CA ASP A 148 -3.83 11.94 -3.65
C ASP A 148 -3.05 13.07 -2.96
N LEU A 149 -2.21 13.78 -3.71
CA LEU A 149 -1.48 14.95 -3.22
C LEU A 149 -2.39 16.17 -3.02
N ASN A 150 -3.54 16.25 -3.68
CA ASN A 150 -4.48 17.36 -3.48
C ASN A 150 -5.15 17.28 -2.11
N ASP A 151 -5.42 16.06 -1.65
CA ASP A 151 -6.02 15.79 -0.34
C ASP A 151 -4.96 15.73 0.78
N ALA A 152 -3.73 15.35 0.46
CA ALA A 152 -2.68 15.06 1.43
C ALA A 152 -1.27 15.45 0.90
N ASP A 153 -1.05 16.75 0.66
CA ASP A 153 0.25 17.27 0.23
C ASP A 153 1.29 17.25 1.36
N TRP A 154 2.55 17.42 0.97
CA TRP A 154 3.67 17.57 1.85
C TRP A 154 3.70 18.93 2.53
N TYR A 155 4.12 18.94 3.80
CA TYR A 155 4.31 20.15 4.57
C TYR A 155 5.61 20.11 5.38
N ASP A 156 6.19 21.27 5.66
CA ASP A 156 7.38 21.37 6.50
C ASP A 156 7.00 21.48 7.98
N ARG A 157 7.65 20.67 8.81
CA ARG A 157 7.52 20.73 10.28
C ARG A 157 8.84 20.35 10.92
N ASP A 158 9.32 21.17 11.86
CA ASP A 158 10.54 20.92 12.63
C ASP A 158 11.78 20.60 11.75
N GLY A 159 11.88 21.26 10.58
CA GLY A 159 12.98 21.07 9.62
C GLY A 159 12.92 19.75 8.83
N LYS A 160 11.77 19.06 8.86
CA LYS A 160 11.50 17.83 8.13
C LYS A 160 10.36 18.05 7.16
N GLN A 161 10.35 17.29 6.06
CA GLN A 161 9.23 17.25 5.14
C GLN A 161 8.33 16.10 5.53
N HIS A 162 7.06 16.40 5.80
CA HIS A 162 6.04 15.48 6.29
C HIS A 162 4.94 15.28 5.25
N ARG A 163 4.34 14.09 5.24
CA ARG A 163 3.09 13.80 4.53
C ARG A 163 2.26 12.84 5.38
N ASP A 164 1.03 13.23 5.66
CA ASP A 164 0.07 12.40 6.37
C ASP A 164 -1.07 12.06 5.43
N PHE A 165 -1.32 10.77 5.19
CA PHE A 165 -2.31 10.33 4.22
C PHE A 165 -2.88 8.97 4.58
N GLU A 166 -4.02 8.64 3.98
CA GLU A 166 -4.67 7.36 4.17
C GLU A 166 -4.65 6.53 2.88
N CYS A 167 -4.48 5.23 3.04
CA CYS A 167 -4.74 4.27 1.97
C CYS A 167 -5.74 3.23 2.46
N TYR A 168 -6.44 2.59 1.54
CA TYR A 168 -7.34 1.51 1.86
C TYR A 168 -7.25 0.36 0.87
N TRP A 169 -7.60 -0.83 1.34
CA TRP A 169 -7.78 -2.03 0.53
C TRP A 169 -8.87 -2.91 1.13
N LYS A 170 -9.53 -3.70 0.29
CA LYS A 170 -10.56 -4.64 0.73
C LYS A 170 -9.95 -6.01 1.06
N GLY A 171 -10.31 -6.59 2.20
CA GLY A 171 -10.01 -7.99 2.49
C GLY A 171 -10.77 -8.90 1.53
N PHE A 172 -10.15 -9.90 0.94
CA PHE A 172 -10.79 -10.82 -0.02
C PHE A 172 -10.30 -12.23 0.21
#